data_AF-A0AAN8LEK3-F1
#
_entry.id   AF-A0AAN8LEK3-F1
#
_cell.length_a   1.000
_cell.length_b   1.000
_cell.length_c   1.000
_cell.angle_alpha   90.00
_cell.angle_beta   90.00
_cell.angle_gamma   90.00
#
_symmetry.space_group_name_H-M   'P 1'
#
loop_
_entity.id
_entity.type
_entity.pdbx_description
1 polymer ?
#
loop_
_entity_poly.entity_id
_entity_poly.type
_entity_poly.pdbx_seq_one_letter_code
_entity_poly.pdbx_strand_id
1 'polypeptide(L)'
;KISTTVNIVDVVLPPEPKTREQFLQYSCQLTLDPNTAHKRLSLSEGNRKVTYTSEVQPYPDHPDRFTNYSMVLCREGLSGRCYWEVKWSWEDVDTAVSYKDISRTETDGGFGDNDKSWSLQRSRGGYRFR
;
A
#
# COMPACT_ATOMS: atom_id res chain seq x y z
N LYS A 1 -32.64 -8.29 -37.66
CA LYS A 1 -31.71 -7.15 -37.83
C LYS A 1 -31.78 -6.29 -36.57
N ILE A 2 -30.82 -6.45 -35.66
CA ILE A 2 -30.45 -5.40 -34.71
C ILE A 2 -28.92 -5.36 -34.81
N SER A 3 -28.43 -4.33 -35.49
CA SER A 3 -27.03 -4.05 -35.72
C SER A 3 -26.57 -3.21 -34.54
N THR A 4 -25.85 -3.82 -33.60
CA THR A 4 -25.22 -3.07 -32.50
C THR A 4 -23.78 -2.84 -32.88
N THR A 5 -23.52 -1.71 -33.53
CA THR A 5 -22.17 -1.19 -33.74
C THR A 5 -21.66 -0.76 -32.37
N VAL A 6 -20.93 -1.64 -31.69
CA VAL A 6 -20.12 -1.24 -30.53
C VAL A 6 -19.01 -0.36 -31.12
N ASN A 7 -19.15 0.96 -30.95
CA ASN A 7 -18.05 1.88 -31.16
C ASN A 7 -16.98 1.52 -30.14
N ILE A 8 -16.03 0.68 -30.56
CA ILE A 8 -14.73 0.54 -29.92
C ILE A 8 -14.06 1.89 -30.17
N VAL A 9 -14.38 2.86 -29.30
CA VAL A 9 -13.44 3.94 -29.05
C VAL A 9 -12.27 3.20 -28.46
N ASP A 10 -11.21 3.00 -29.25
CA ASP A 10 -9.93 2.56 -28.72
C ASP A 10 -9.67 3.49 -27.53
N VAL A 11 -9.78 2.96 -26.32
CA VAL A 11 -9.38 3.67 -25.13
C VAL A 11 -7.86 3.73 -25.27
N VAL A 12 -7.38 4.77 -25.96
CA VAL A 12 -5.96 5.04 -26.12
C VAL A 12 -5.46 5.29 -24.71
N LEU A 13 -4.91 4.23 -24.09
CA LEU A 13 -4.31 4.33 -22.78
C LEU A 13 -3.17 5.35 -22.88
N PRO A 14 -3.06 6.28 -21.92
CA PRO A 14 -1.94 7.21 -21.92
C PRO A 14 -0.63 6.41 -21.91
N PRO A 15 0.40 6.85 -22.64
CA PRO A 15 1.67 6.13 -22.74
C PRO A 15 2.23 5.86 -21.35
N GLU A 16 2.92 4.73 -21.21
CA GLU A 16 3.58 4.38 -19.95
C GLU A 16 4.66 5.41 -19.61
N PRO A 17 4.67 5.96 -18.38
CA PRO A 17 5.72 6.87 -17.95
C PRO A 17 7.06 6.14 -17.92
N LYS A 18 8.12 6.81 -18.37
CA LYS A 18 9.49 6.25 -18.42
C LYS A 18 10.48 7.04 -17.59
N THR A 19 10.23 8.33 -17.34
CA THR A 19 11.08 9.16 -16.48
C THR A 19 10.39 9.47 -15.17
N ARG A 20 11.18 9.77 -14.14
CA ARG A 20 10.66 10.15 -12.82
C ARG A 20 9.71 11.35 -12.91
N GLU A 21 10.00 12.33 -13.74
CA GLU A 21 9.17 13.52 -13.96
C GLU A 21 7.80 13.16 -14.55
N GLN A 22 7.75 12.17 -15.45
CA GLN A 22 6.50 11.66 -15.99
C GLN A 22 5.71 10.88 -14.93
N PHE A 23 6.38 10.11 -14.08
CA PHE A 23 5.73 9.43 -12.95
C PHE A 23 5.15 10.42 -11.94
N LEU A 24 5.85 11.52 -11.66
CA LEU A 24 5.42 12.56 -10.72
C LEU A 24 4.10 13.24 -11.14
N GLN A 25 3.73 13.20 -12.43
CA GLN A 25 2.42 13.67 -12.90
C GLN A 25 1.25 12.87 -12.29
N TYR A 26 1.51 11.64 -11.84
CA TYR A 26 0.55 10.74 -11.19
C TYR A 26 0.80 10.65 -9.68
N SER A 27 1.58 11.57 -9.11
CA SER A 27 1.93 11.51 -7.69
C SER A 27 0.70 11.58 -6.79
N CYS A 28 0.69 10.71 -5.78
CA CYS A 28 -0.35 10.67 -4.77
C CYS A 28 0.24 11.05 -3.42
N GLN A 29 -0.46 11.92 -2.70
CA GLN A 29 -0.12 12.23 -1.32
C GLN A 29 -0.80 11.20 -0.42
N LEU A 30 0.02 10.35 0.18
CA LEU A 30 -0.45 9.25 1.03
C LEU A 30 -0.12 9.55 2.50
N THR A 31 -1.08 9.27 3.38
CA THR A 31 -0.91 9.38 4.82
C THR A 31 -1.31 8.07 5.50
N LEU A 32 -0.46 7.59 6.40
CA LEU A 32 -0.70 6.37 7.15
C LEU A 32 -1.88 6.55 8.10
N ASP A 33 -2.74 5.54 8.18
CA ASP A 33 -3.92 5.54 9.04
C ASP A 33 -3.58 4.96 10.43
N PRO A 34 -3.58 5.77 11.51
CA PRO A 34 -3.37 5.31 12.87
C PRO A 34 -4.40 4.28 13.34
N ASN A 35 -5.58 4.24 12.74
CA ASN A 35 -6.62 3.27 13.09
C ASN A 35 -6.31 1.86 12.57
N THR A 36 -5.52 1.76 11.49
CA THR A 36 -5.10 0.47 10.93
C THR A 36 -3.76 0.00 11.48
N ALA A 37 -2.90 0.92 11.92
CA ALA A 37 -1.54 0.62 12.34
C ALA A 37 -1.48 -0.41 13.47
N HIS A 38 -0.69 -1.47 13.27
CA HIS A 38 -0.37 -2.42 14.33
C HIS A 38 0.26 -1.71 15.53
N LYS A 39 0.00 -2.16 16.76
CA LYS A 39 0.44 -1.46 17.98
C LYS A 39 1.96 -1.45 18.17
N ARG A 40 2.75 -2.19 17.40
CA ARG A 40 4.22 -2.10 17.37
C ARG A 40 4.78 -1.13 16.34
N LEU A 41 3.92 -0.35 15.67
CA LEU A 41 4.31 0.65 14.69
C LEU A 41 4.08 2.05 15.23
N SER A 42 5.12 2.85 15.36
CA SER A 42 5.02 4.26 15.71
C SER A 42 4.91 5.11 14.44
N LEU A 43 3.91 5.98 14.39
CA LEU A 43 3.68 6.92 13.29
C LEU A 43 4.18 8.32 13.66
N SER A 44 4.88 8.97 12.73
CA SER A 44 5.45 10.30 12.93
C SER A 44 5.45 11.13 11.64
N GLU A 45 5.94 12.37 11.71
CA GLU A 45 6.07 13.30 10.57
C GLU A 45 4.73 13.56 9.84
N GLY A 46 3.65 13.72 10.62
CA GLY A 46 2.30 13.87 10.08
C GLY A 46 1.78 12.59 9.43
N ASN A 47 2.11 11.43 10.02
CA ASN A 47 1.78 10.08 9.53
C ASN A 47 2.37 9.76 8.15
N ARG A 48 3.54 10.33 7.82
CA ARG A 48 4.28 10.00 6.59
C ARG A 48 5.49 9.11 6.85
N LYS A 49 5.76 8.81 8.11
CA LYS A 49 6.83 7.91 8.53
C LYS A 49 6.30 6.88 9.50
N VAL A 50 6.70 5.63 9.27
CA VAL A 50 6.45 4.50 10.15
C VAL A 50 7.78 3.96 10.68
N THR A 51 7.79 3.55 11.94
CA THR A 51 8.96 2.93 12.57
C THR A 51 8.48 1.76 13.42
N TYR A 52 9.15 0.61 13.28
CA TYR A 52 8.91 -0.53 14.17
C TYR A 52 9.52 -0.25 15.54
N THR A 53 8.76 -0.54 16.59
CA THR A 53 9.18 -0.39 17.99
C THR A 53 8.87 -1.67 18.77
N SER A 54 9.73 -2.04 19.72
CA SER A 54 9.41 -3.11 20.68
C SER A 54 8.27 -2.70 21.63
N GLU A 55 8.14 -1.40 21.91
CA GLU A 55 7.10 -0.84 22.75
C GLU A 55 5.73 -0.81 22.05
N VAL A 56 4.69 -1.16 22.83
CA VAL A 56 3.30 -1.11 22.40
C VAL A 56 2.84 0.35 22.43
N GLN A 57 2.53 0.89 21.26
CA GLN A 57 2.00 2.24 21.10
C GLN A 57 0.59 2.33 21.71
N PRO A 58 0.24 3.45 22.36
CA PRO A 58 -1.02 3.63 23.08
C PRO A 58 -2.20 3.91 22.14
N TYR A 59 -2.30 3.17 21.04
CA TYR A 59 -3.42 3.30 20.13
C TYR A 59 -4.68 2.63 20.71
N PRO A 60 -5.86 3.29 20.62
CA PRO A 60 -7.10 2.69 21.06
C PRO A 60 -7.46 1.46 20.22
N ASP A 61 -8.24 0.56 20.80
CA ASP A 61 -8.76 -0.58 20.04
C ASP A 61 -9.66 -0.08 18.90
N HIS A 62 -9.53 -0.70 17.73
CA HIS A 62 -10.26 -0.32 16.53
C HIS A 62 -10.47 -1.55 15.63
N PRO A 63 -11.65 -1.73 15.01
CA PRO A 63 -11.93 -2.90 14.18
C PRO A 63 -11.00 -3.04 12.97
N ASP A 64 -10.53 -1.91 12.42
CA ASP A 64 -9.60 -1.91 11.28
C ASP A 64 -8.13 -2.12 11.66
N ARG A 65 -7.81 -2.29 12.96
CA ARG A 65 -6.44 -2.39 13.43
C ARG A 65 -5.87 -3.78 13.14
N PHE A 66 -4.72 -3.84 12.49
CA PHE A 66 -3.97 -5.09 12.38
C PHE A 66 -3.49 -5.55 13.76
N THR A 67 -3.69 -6.83 14.07
CA THR A 67 -3.30 -7.42 15.37
C THR A 67 -2.19 -8.47 15.27
N ASN A 68 -1.99 -9.06 14.09
CA ASN A 68 -1.07 -10.19 13.93
C ASN A 68 0.30 -9.78 13.39
N TYR A 69 0.31 -8.95 12.33
CA TYR A 69 1.53 -8.49 11.66
C TYR A 69 1.68 -6.98 11.78
N SER A 70 2.94 -6.52 11.80
CA SER A 70 3.31 -5.10 11.84
C SER A 70 3.00 -4.41 10.51
N MET A 71 1.71 -4.24 10.22
CA MET A 71 1.18 -3.61 9.00
C MET A 71 0.43 -2.32 9.31
N VAL A 72 0.30 -1.47 8.29
CA VAL A 72 -0.46 -0.23 8.32
C VAL A 72 -0.92 0.08 6.89
N LEU A 73 -2.15 0.59 6.74
CA LEU A 73 -2.66 1.10 5.46
C LEU A 73 -2.57 2.63 5.42
N CYS A 74 -2.60 3.18 4.21
CA CYS A 74 -2.88 4.60 4.02
C CYS A 74 -4.38 4.88 4.17
N ARG A 75 -4.73 6.12 4.52
CA ARG A 75 -6.13 6.57 4.59
C ARG A 75 -6.77 6.69 3.22
N GLU A 76 -5.96 7.10 2.25
CA GLU A 76 -6.38 7.37 0.89
C GLU A 76 -6.55 6.07 0.11
N GLY A 77 -7.67 5.95 -0.61
CA GLY A 77 -7.82 4.96 -1.66
C GLY A 77 -7.12 5.43 -2.93
N LEU A 78 -6.61 4.48 -3.71
CA LEU A 78 -6.03 4.75 -5.03
C LEU A 78 -7.05 4.48 -6.13
N SER A 79 -7.07 5.32 -7.15
CA SER A 79 -7.94 5.17 -8.33
C SER A 79 -7.22 5.63 -9.59
N GLY A 80 -7.36 4.88 -10.69
CA GLY A 80 -6.65 5.17 -11.93
C GLY A 80 -5.14 4.89 -11.81
N ARG A 81 -4.32 5.69 -12.49
CA ARG A 81 -2.85 5.58 -12.45
C ARG A 81 -2.32 6.44 -11.30
N CYS A 82 -1.60 5.81 -10.36
CA CYS A 82 -1.05 6.44 -9.17
C CYS A 82 0.44 6.16 -9.05
N TYR A 83 1.17 7.09 -8.45
CA TYR A 83 2.60 6.96 -8.18
C TYR A 83 2.92 7.45 -6.76
N TRP A 84 3.75 6.72 -6.04
CA TRP A 84 4.28 7.12 -4.75
C TRP A 84 5.73 6.67 -4.63
N GLU A 85 6.49 7.36 -3.78
CA GLU A 85 7.86 7.00 -3.44
C GLU A 85 7.93 6.70 -1.95
N VAL A 86 8.74 5.70 -1.59
CA VAL A 86 9.03 5.37 -0.20
C VAL A 86 10.53 5.50 0.00
N LYS A 87 10.93 6.16 1.09
CA LYS A 87 12.32 6.14 1.57
C LYS A 87 12.39 5.19 2.75
N TRP A 88 13.38 4.30 2.76
CA TRP A 88 13.55 3.32 3.84
C TRP A 88 14.99 3.30 4.34
N SER A 89 15.17 2.79 5.56
CA SER A 89 16.48 2.58 6.20
C SER A 89 16.63 1.20 6.85
N TRP A 90 15.55 0.43 6.94
CA TRP A 90 15.53 -0.89 7.59
C TRP A 90 15.95 -1.97 6.61
N GLU A 91 16.47 -3.08 7.14
CA GLU A 91 16.98 -4.19 6.32
C GLU A 91 15.86 -4.94 5.58
N ASP A 92 14.69 -5.05 6.25
CA ASP A 92 13.49 -5.69 5.74
C ASP A 92 12.33 -4.68 5.72
N VAL A 93 11.84 -4.36 4.53
CA VAL A 93 10.73 -3.41 4.31
C VAL A 93 9.86 -3.91 3.18
N ASP A 94 8.54 -3.88 3.42
CA ASP A 94 7.52 -4.12 2.41
C ASP A 94 6.82 -2.79 2.07
N THR A 95 6.62 -2.53 0.78
CA THR A 95 5.62 -1.56 0.30
C THR A 95 4.57 -2.31 -0.50
N ALA A 96 3.30 -1.96 -0.33
CA ALA A 96 2.20 -2.77 -0.83
C ALA A 96 1.03 -1.93 -1.31
N VAL A 97 0.21 -2.55 -2.15
CA VAL A 97 -1.14 -2.12 -2.48
C VAL A 97 -2.09 -3.20 -2.00
N SER A 98 -3.23 -2.80 -1.45
CA SER A 98 -4.20 -3.75 -0.89
C SER A 98 -5.62 -3.22 -1.04
N TYR A 99 -6.57 -4.13 -1.16
CA TYR A 99 -7.97 -3.77 -1.00
C TYR A 99 -8.27 -3.42 0.46
N LYS A 100 -9.21 -2.49 0.65
CA LYS A 100 -9.58 -2.01 1.99
C LYS A 100 -10.14 -3.11 2.88
N ASP A 101 -10.73 -4.15 2.30
CA ASP A 101 -11.35 -5.28 3.00
C ASP A 101 -10.36 -6.42 3.36
N ILE A 102 -9.05 -6.20 3.22
CA ILE A 102 -8.03 -7.16 3.70
C ILE A 102 -8.25 -7.50 5.18
N SER A 103 -8.08 -8.77 5.53
CA SER A 103 -8.26 -9.26 6.88
C SER A 103 -7.31 -8.57 7.87
N ARG A 104 -7.83 -8.22 9.06
CA ARG A 104 -7.07 -7.59 10.15
C ARG A 104 -6.46 -8.60 11.12
N THR A 105 -6.95 -9.84 11.05
CA THR A 105 -6.71 -10.91 12.03
C THR A 105 -6.28 -12.23 11.37
N GLU A 106 -6.06 -12.24 10.06
CA GLU A 106 -5.56 -13.43 9.36
C GLU A 106 -4.10 -13.70 9.73
N THR A 107 -3.75 -14.98 9.79
CA THR A 107 -2.46 -15.46 10.28
C THR A 107 -1.47 -15.78 9.17
N ASP A 108 -1.91 -15.76 7.90
CA ASP A 108 -1.16 -16.35 6.78
C ASP A 108 -0.07 -15.45 6.19
N GLY A 109 0.31 -14.38 6.88
CA GLY A 109 1.45 -13.54 6.49
C GLY A 109 1.13 -12.06 6.42
N GLY A 110 2.08 -11.32 5.84
CA GLY A 110 1.96 -9.89 5.64
C GLY A 110 1.29 -9.55 4.30
N PHE A 111 1.52 -8.33 3.81
CA PHE A 111 1.07 -7.95 2.48
C PHE A 111 1.73 -8.81 1.39
N GLY A 112 0.94 -9.23 0.40
CA GLY A 112 1.36 -10.10 -0.69
C GLY A 112 1.22 -11.60 -0.41
N ASP A 113 0.89 -12.00 0.82
CA ASP A 113 0.69 -13.41 1.20
C ASP A 113 -0.81 -13.81 1.15
N ASN A 114 -1.65 -13.08 0.39
CA ASN A 114 -3.09 -13.31 0.24
C ASN A 114 -3.60 -12.78 -1.12
N ASP A 115 -4.86 -13.04 -1.46
CA ASP A 115 -5.50 -12.59 -2.71
C ASP A 115 -6.00 -11.13 -2.68
N LYS A 116 -5.79 -10.41 -1.57
CA LYS A 116 -6.23 -9.03 -1.33
C LYS A 116 -5.11 -8.00 -1.36
N SER A 117 -3.87 -8.41 -1.59
CA SER A 117 -2.72 -7.51 -1.57
C SER A 117 -1.57 -8.00 -2.44
N TRP A 118 -0.75 -7.04 -2.87
CA TRP A 118 0.49 -7.26 -3.60
C TRP A 118 1.58 -6.42 -2.95
N SER A 119 2.78 -6.98 -2.78
CA SER A 119 3.88 -6.28 -2.14
C SER A 119 5.20 -6.41 -2.89
N LEU A 120 6.00 -5.35 -2.79
CA LEU A 120 7.42 -5.38 -3.08
C LEU A 120 8.16 -5.45 -1.74
N GLN A 121 8.79 -6.59 -1.50
CA GLN A 121 9.67 -6.82 -0.37
C GLN A 121 11.10 -6.46 -0.74
N ARG A 122 11.75 -5.69 0.12
CA ARG A 122 13.21 -5.56 0.16
C ARG A 122 13.72 -6.26 1.42
N SER A 123 14.60 -7.24 1.25
CA SER A 123 15.32 -7.93 2.33
C SER A 123 16.82 -8.04 2.03
N ARG A 124 17.64 -8.49 3.00
CA ARG A 124 19.11 -8.66 2.79
C ARG A 124 19.47 -9.40 1.49
N GLY A 125 18.64 -10.36 1.08
CA GLY A 125 18.85 -11.19 -0.13
C GLY A 125 18.44 -10.53 -1.45
N GLY A 126 17.84 -9.34 -1.42
CA GLY A 126 17.41 -8.61 -2.62
C GLY A 126 15.96 -8.16 -2.58
N TYR A 127 15.35 -8.10 -3.75
CA TYR A 127 13.97 -7.67 -3.93
C TYR A 127 13.09 -8.85 -4.36
N ARG A 128 11.88 -8.94 -3.82
CA ARG A 128 10.89 -9.96 -4.16
C ARG A 128 9.52 -9.31 -4.33
N PHE A 129 8.85 -9.60 -5.43
CA PHE A 129 7.42 -9.33 -5.58
C PHE A 129 6.61 -10.50 -5.00
N ARG A 130 5.56 -10.19 -4.26
CA ARG A 130 4.59 -11.13 -3.72
C ARG A 130 3.20 -10.69 -4.14
#